data_AF-X6CDH1-F1
#
_entry.id   AF-X6CDH1-F1
#
_cell.length_a   1.000
_cell.length_b   1.000
_cell.length_c   1.000
_cell.angle_alpha   90.00
_cell.angle_beta   90.00
_cell.angle_gamma   90.00
#
_symmetry.space_group_name_H-M   'P 1'
#
loop_
_entity.id
_entity.type
_entity.pdbx_description
1 polymer ?
#
loop_
_entity_poly.entity_id
_entity_poly.type
_entity_poly.pdbx_seq_one_letter_code
_entity_poly.pdbx_strand_id
1 'polypeptide(L)'
;MSPPLLGDGIPAWPTQRAQAIARLEKRYREIERFSQDAASLEKISKEIHKLLRATWRCYDVNIANCDQASIGDAVRQSAICNDLTIVGPALLNDINVGPLVINGSLFDTGKPVLVVPEGAEATLSPRRVLVGWDSRVEASRSVREALDLLSGAEEVRVALVDPVATWTGSGAEPGADVAAYLTRHGARVSVDRRASAGKPVAMVLAQHAVDTSADIIVMGAYGSRRLRERLFGGVTRWIVGKPPLPLFLAR
;
A
#
# COMPACT_ATOMS: atom_id res chain seq x y z
N MET A 1 -46.98 -36.72 62.70
CA MET A 1 -46.80 -35.51 61.89
C MET A 1 -45.43 -35.59 61.24
N SER A 2 -45.38 -35.78 59.93
CA SER A 2 -44.13 -35.92 59.16
C SER A 2 -43.48 -34.54 58.92
N PRO A 3 -42.14 -34.45 58.80
CA PRO A 3 -41.45 -33.19 58.53
C PRO A 3 -41.68 -32.73 57.09
N PRO A 4 -41.60 -31.41 56.78
CA PRO A 4 -41.76 -30.94 55.41
C PRO A 4 -40.53 -31.27 54.56
N LEU A 5 -40.81 -31.61 53.31
CA LEU A 5 -39.88 -32.11 52.30
C LEU A 5 -38.89 -31.02 51.86
N LEU A 6 -37.60 -31.35 51.86
CA LEU A 6 -36.59 -30.71 51.02
C LEU A 6 -36.95 -30.99 49.56
N GLY A 7 -37.40 -29.97 48.82
CA GLY A 7 -37.85 -30.08 47.44
C GLY A 7 -37.48 -28.87 46.61
N ASP A 8 -36.40 -29.02 45.87
CA ASP A 8 -36.13 -28.56 44.52
C ASP A 8 -36.28 -27.08 44.14
N GLY A 9 -35.11 -26.46 43.96
CA GLY A 9 -34.96 -25.28 43.15
C GLY A 9 -33.60 -24.64 43.35
N ILE A 10 -32.53 -25.24 42.81
CA ILE A 10 -31.33 -24.45 42.49
C ILE A 10 -31.83 -23.32 41.57
N PRO A 11 -31.78 -22.04 41.95
CA PRO A 11 -32.31 -20.99 41.11
C PRO A 11 -31.56 -21.01 39.77
N ALA A 12 -32.31 -21.13 38.68
CA ALA A 12 -31.76 -21.14 37.34
C ALA A 12 -30.84 -19.91 37.15
N TRP A 13 -29.59 -20.17 36.76
CA TRP A 13 -28.58 -19.14 36.55
C TRP A 13 -29.12 -18.10 35.54
N PRO A 14 -29.17 -16.79 35.85
CA PRO A 14 -29.80 -15.84 34.95
C PRO A 14 -28.94 -15.63 33.71
N THR A 15 -29.41 -16.05 32.54
CA THR A 15 -28.76 -15.90 31.23
C THR A 15 -28.33 -14.46 30.93
N GLN A 16 -29.04 -13.47 31.49
CA GLN A 16 -28.70 -12.05 31.43
C GLN A 16 -27.40 -11.69 32.16
N ARG A 17 -27.06 -12.35 33.27
CA ARG A 17 -25.78 -12.14 33.97
C ARG A 17 -24.61 -12.74 33.19
N ALA A 18 -24.78 -13.92 32.60
CA ALA A 18 -23.77 -14.53 31.74
C ALA A 18 -23.47 -13.64 30.51
N GLN A 19 -24.50 -13.07 29.89
CA GLN A 19 -24.32 -12.11 28.79
C GLN A 19 -23.66 -10.79 29.23
N ALA A 20 -23.97 -10.29 30.42
CA ALA A 20 -23.33 -9.09 30.98
C ALA A 20 -21.85 -9.32 31.32
N ILE A 21 -21.51 -10.48 31.91
CA ILE A 21 -20.14 -10.90 32.19
C ILE A 21 -19.37 -11.05 30.88
N ALA A 22 -19.94 -11.73 29.88
CA ALA A 22 -19.30 -11.87 28.56
C ALA A 22 -19.04 -10.50 27.88
N ARG A 23 -19.96 -9.54 28.01
CA ARG A 23 -19.76 -8.16 27.51
C ARG A 23 -18.65 -7.42 28.27
N LEU A 24 -18.56 -7.59 29.59
CA LEU A 24 -17.51 -7.00 30.41
C LEU A 24 -16.14 -7.62 30.11
N GLU A 25 -16.05 -8.94 30.03
CA GLU A 25 -14.83 -9.65 29.63
C GLU A 25 -14.36 -9.28 28.23
N LYS A 26 -15.30 -9.04 27.31
CA LYS A 26 -14.97 -8.52 25.98
C LYS A 26 -14.37 -7.11 26.06
N ARG A 27 -15.00 -6.20 26.83
CA ARG A 27 -14.49 -4.84 27.04
C ARG A 27 -13.14 -4.81 27.75
N TYR A 28 -12.93 -5.66 28.76
CA TYR A 28 -11.64 -5.77 29.45
C TYR A 28 -10.54 -6.23 28.51
N ARG A 29 -10.80 -7.25 27.68
CA ARG A 29 -9.86 -7.70 26.65
C ARG A 29 -9.57 -6.61 25.60
N GLU A 30 -10.58 -5.83 25.22
CA GLU A 30 -10.39 -4.67 24.34
C GLU A 30 -9.48 -3.62 24.99
N ILE A 31 -9.74 -3.24 26.25
CA ILE A 31 -8.92 -2.27 27.00
C ILE A 31 -7.48 -2.75 27.16
N GLU A 32 -7.28 -4.03 27.50
CA GLU A 32 -5.95 -4.61 27.68
C GLU A 32 -5.17 -4.64 26.36
N ARG A 33 -5.83 -4.99 25.26
CA ARG A 33 -5.26 -4.92 23.92
C ARG A 33 -4.88 -3.49 23.53
N PHE A 34 -5.77 -2.52 23.75
CA PHE A 34 -5.47 -1.11 23.50
C PHE A 34 -4.25 -0.61 24.30
N SER A 35 -4.13 -1.04 25.57
CA SER A 35 -2.98 -0.70 26.41
C SER A 35 -1.67 -1.29 25.86
N GLN A 36 -1.69 -2.55 25.43
CA GLN A 36 -0.54 -3.22 24.81
C GLN A 36 -0.14 -2.60 23.46
N ASP A 37 -1.12 -2.25 22.64
CA ASP A 37 -0.91 -1.60 21.35
C ASP A 37 -0.30 -0.20 21.53
N ALA A 38 -0.81 0.58 22.49
CA ALA A 38 -0.26 1.89 22.84
C ALA A 38 1.19 1.80 23.33
N ALA A 39 1.49 0.86 24.24
CA ALA A 39 2.86 0.65 24.73
C ALA A 39 3.83 0.21 23.61
N SER A 40 3.35 -0.61 22.67
CA SER A 40 4.12 -1.03 21.51
C SER A 40 4.42 0.14 20.56
N LEU A 41 3.43 1.00 20.29
CA LEU A 41 3.61 2.21 19.49
C LEU A 41 4.58 3.20 20.14
N GLU A 42 4.53 3.38 21.46
CA GLU A 42 5.50 4.20 22.18
C GLU A 42 6.93 3.67 22.05
N LYS A 43 7.10 2.34 22.15
CA LYS A 43 8.41 1.71 21.99
C LYS A 43 8.95 1.94 20.58
N ILE A 44 8.14 1.67 19.55
CA ILE A 44 8.50 1.90 18.14
C ILE A 44 8.86 3.37 17.93
N SER A 45 8.06 4.30 18.46
CA SER A 45 8.34 5.73 18.35
C SER A 45 9.69 6.11 18.97
N LYS A 46 10.05 5.57 20.15
CA LYS A 46 11.35 5.81 20.79
C LYS A 46 12.51 5.28 19.93
N GLU A 47 12.34 4.12 19.30
CA GLU A 47 13.34 3.54 18.39
C GLU A 47 13.51 4.41 17.13
N ILE A 48 12.41 4.86 16.52
CA ILE A 48 12.43 5.79 15.37
C ILE A 48 13.15 7.09 15.73
N HIS A 49 12.83 7.70 16.88
CA HIS A 49 13.52 8.90 17.35
C HIS A 49 15.03 8.68 17.48
N LYS A 50 15.44 7.54 18.05
CA LYS A 50 16.87 7.20 18.19
C LYS A 50 17.57 7.10 16.84
N LEU A 51 16.93 6.46 15.85
CA LEU A 51 17.46 6.33 14.50
C LEU A 51 17.56 7.70 13.79
N LEU A 52 16.49 8.51 13.84
CA LEU A 52 16.44 9.80 13.14
C LEU A 52 17.38 10.85 13.76
N ARG A 53 17.61 10.82 15.07
CA ARG A 53 18.63 11.70 15.70
C ARG A 53 20.04 11.47 15.15
N ALA A 54 20.35 10.25 14.71
CA ALA A 54 21.65 9.93 14.16
C ALA A 54 21.85 10.46 12.73
N THR A 55 20.78 10.79 11.99
CA THR A 55 20.86 11.15 10.56
C THR A 55 21.07 12.64 10.29
N TRP A 56 21.11 13.50 11.33
CA TRP A 56 21.25 14.96 11.20
C TRP A 56 20.20 15.61 10.27
N ARG A 57 19.02 14.98 10.10
CA ARG A 57 17.90 15.53 9.34
C ARG A 57 16.85 16.13 10.28
N CYS A 58 16.17 17.18 9.83
CA CYS A 58 14.96 17.63 10.51
C CYS A 58 13.90 16.53 10.40
N TYR A 59 13.29 16.17 11.52
CA TYR A 59 12.30 15.12 11.57
C TYR A 59 11.21 15.44 12.58
N ASP A 60 10.03 14.88 12.33
CA ASP A 60 8.92 14.84 13.28
C ASP A 60 8.41 13.39 13.36
N VAL A 61 7.94 12.99 14.54
CA VAL A 61 7.41 11.64 14.78
C VAL A 61 6.09 11.77 15.51
N ASN A 62 5.02 11.51 14.77
CA ASN A 62 3.66 11.56 15.29
C ASN A 62 3.12 10.15 15.53
N ILE A 63 2.46 9.96 16.67
CA ILE A 63 1.72 8.74 16.99
C ILE A 63 0.23 9.06 16.85
N ALA A 64 -0.47 8.33 15.99
CA ALA A 64 -1.91 8.39 15.89
C ALA A 64 -2.53 7.12 16.50
N ASN A 65 -3.25 7.27 17.61
CA ASN A 65 -4.10 6.22 18.15
C ASN A 65 -5.55 6.55 17.77
N CYS A 66 -6.07 5.86 16.77
CA CYS A 66 -7.40 6.10 16.23
C CYS A 66 -8.12 4.78 15.97
N ASP A 67 -9.44 4.83 15.97
CA ASP A 67 -10.25 3.69 15.55
C ASP A 67 -10.03 3.40 14.06
N GLN A 68 -10.32 2.17 13.65
CA GLN A 68 -10.08 1.74 12.27
C GLN A 68 -10.78 2.62 11.23
N ALA A 69 -11.96 3.18 11.52
CA ALA A 69 -12.68 4.03 10.58
C ALA A 69 -11.98 5.39 10.36
N SER A 70 -11.18 5.84 11.34
CA SER A 70 -10.47 7.12 11.30
C SER A 70 -9.05 7.04 10.73
N ILE A 71 -8.50 5.84 10.51
CA ILE A 71 -7.11 5.65 10.01
C ILE A 71 -6.90 6.37 8.68
N GLY A 72 -7.83 6.25 7.73
CA GLY A 72 -7.71 6.88 6.42
C GLY A 72 -7.61 8.41 6.52
N ASP A 73 -8.43 9.02 7.35
CA ASP A 73 -8.43 10.47 7.57
C ASP A 73 -7.15 10.95 8.27
N ALA A 74 -6.67 10.20 9.27
CA ALA A 74 -5.42 10.51 9.97
C ALA A 74 -4.22 10.47 9.00
N VAL A 75 -4.17 9.46 8.13
CA VAL A 75 -3.12 9.34 7.10
C VAL A 75 -3.25 10.46 6.07
N ARG A 76 -4.46 10.76 5.60
CA ARG A 76 -4.73 11.85 4.65
C ARG A 76 -4.24 13.19 5.19
N GLN A 77 -4.57 13.51 6.44
CA GLN A 77 -4.17 14.76 7.08
C GLN A 77 -2.65 14.89 7.18
N SER A 78 -1.95 13.78 7.38
CA SER A 78 -0.49 13.75 7.42
C SER A 78 0.12 13.83 6.02
N ALA A 79 -0.45 13.14 5.05
CA ALA A 79 0.09 13.00 3.70
C ALA A 79 -0.11 14.23 2.82
N ILE A 80 -1.12 15.08 3.08
CA ILE A 80 -1.46 16.21 2.21
C ILE A 80 -0.30 17.22 2.03
N CYS A 81 0.53 17.37 3.05
CA CYS A 81 1.70 18.26 3.05
C CYS A 81 3.02 17.54 2.72
N ASN A 82 2.97 16.26 2.33
CA ASN A 82 4.17 15.47 2.00
C ASN A 82 4.27 15.25 0.49
N ASP A 83 5.50 15.06 -0.01
CA ASP A 83 5.74 14.79 -1.43
C ASP A 83 5.70 13.30 -1.76
N LEU A 84 5.98 12.43 -0.79
CA LEU A 84 5.96 10.97 -0.95
C LEU A 84 5.57 10.32 0.38
N THR A 85 4.68 9.34 0.34
CA THR A 85 4.41 8.45 1.49
C THR A 85 5.12 7.12 1.30
N ILE A 86 5.91 6.68 2.27
CA ILE A 86 6.56 5.36 2.25
C ILE A 86 5.81 4.43 3.20
N VAL A 87 5.35 3.28 2.70
CA VAL A 87 4.61 2.28 3.48
C VAL A 87 5.45 1.01 3.58
N GLY A 88 5.89 0.70 4.80
CA GLY A 88 6.69 -0.48 5.10
C GLY A 88 5.88 -1.76 5.34
N PRO A 89 6.56 -2.91 5.49
CA PRO A 89 5.95 -4.23 5.46
C PRO A 89 4.93 -4.48 6.59
N ALA A 90 5.13 -3.90 7.77
CA ALA A 90 4.21 -4.07 8.89
C ALA A 90 2.79 -3.57 8.55
N LEU A 91 2.68 -2.42 7.88
CA LEU A 91 1.39 -1.87 7.45
C LEU A 91 0.86 -2.56 6.20
N LEU A 92 1.74 -2.95 5.26
CA LEU A 92 1.34 -3.64 4.04
C LEU A 92 0.76 -5.04 4.30
N ASN A 93 1.32 -5.75 5.28
CA ASN A 93 0.89 -7.10 5.64
C ASN A 93 -0.38 -7.10 6.53
N ASP A 94 -0.80 -5.94 7.05
CA ASP A 94 -2.07 -5.81 7.79
C ASP A 94 -3.22 -5.51 6.82
N ILE A 95 -4.06 -6.52 6.57
CA ILE A 95 -5.21 -6.43 5.66
C ILE A 95 -6.27 -5.43 6.11
N ASN A 96 -6.31 -5.07 7.40
CA ASN A 96 -7.29 -4.15 7.96
C ASN A 96 -6.81 -2.70 7.92
N VAL A 97 -5.49 -2.48 7.91
CA VAL A 97 -4.86 -1.15 7.99
C VAL A 97 -4.24 -0.73 6.66
N GLY A 98 -3.49 -1.60 6.00
CA GLY A 98 -2.76 -1.30 4.76
C GLY A 98 -3.61 -0.65 3.67
N PRO A 99 -4.79 -1.20 3.32
CA PRO A 99 -5.68 -0.58 2.33
C PRO A 99 -6.15 0.83 2.73
N LEU A 100 -6.38 1.09 4.02
CA LEU A 100 -6.80 2.40 4.52
C LEU A 100 -5.66 3.41 4.44
N VAL A 101 -4.43 2.99 4.77
CA VAL A 101 -3.22 3.82 4.64
C VAL A 101 -2.98 4.20 3.18
N ILE A 102 -3.06 3.24 2.26
CA ILE A 102 -2.91 3.50 0.83
C ILE A 102 -4.03 4.41 0.32
N ASN A 103 -5.27 4.24 0.78
CA ASN A 103 -6.37 5.09 0.35
C ASN A 103 -6.23 6.53 0.83
N GLY A 104 -5.97 6.71 2.14
CA GLY A 104 -5.78 8.03 2.75
C GLY A 104 -4.58 8.77 2.17
N SER A 105 -3.50 8.07 1.83
CA SER A 105 -2.33 8.68 1.17
C SER A 105 -2.58 8.93 -0.32
N LEU A 106 -2.82 7.89 -1.12
CA LEU A 106 -2.83 8.00 -2.58
C LEU A 106 -4.12 8.58 -3.16
N PHE A 107 -5.28 8.01 -2.80
CA PHE A 107 -6.53 8.39 -3.44
C PHE A 107 -7.07 9.71 -2.91
N ASP A 108 -6.99 9.91 -1.60
CA ASP A 108 -7.59 11.07 -0.93
C ASP A 108 -6.71 12.33 -1.03
N THR A 109 -5.38 12.20 -1.19
CA THR A 109 -4.50 13.36 -1.41
C THR A 109 -3.98 13.50 -2.84
N GLY A 110 -3.88 12.40 -3.60
CA GLY A 110 -3.23 12.38 -4.92
C GLY A 110 -1.70 12.32 -4.86
N LYS A 111 -1.10 12.26 -3.66
CA LYS A 111 0.36 12.16 -3.49
C LYS A 111 0.85 10.74 -3.79
N PRO A 112 2.06 10.58 -4.34
CA PRO A 112 2.60 9.26 -4.63
C PRO A 112 2.88 8.46 -3.35
N VAL A 113 2.85 7.14 -3.50
CA VAL A 113 3.10 6.16 -2.44
C VAL A 113 4.17 5.18 -2.88
N LEU A 114 5.23 5.02 -2.08
CA LEU A 114 6.23 3.96 -2.21
C LEU A 114 5.92 2.84 -1.23
N VAL A 115 5.46 1.71 -1.79
CA VAL A 115 5.19 0.46 -1.07
C VAL A 115 6.50 -0.35 -1.01
N VAL A 116 6.96 -0.69 0.19
CA VAL A 116 8.21 -1.43 0.42
C VAL A 116 7.91 -2.80 1.03
N PRO A 117 8.01 -3.91 0.26
CA PRO A 117 7.73 -5.23 0.79
C PRO A 117 8.78 -5.71 1.79
N GLU A 118 8.42 -6.77 2.51
CA GLU A 118 9.33 -7.42 3.45
C GLU A 118 10.56 -7.99 2.72
N GLY A 119 11.75 -7.72 3.25
CA GLY A 119 13.02 -8.15 2.65
C GLY A 119 13.52 -7.28 1.50
N ALA A 120 12.78 -6.24 1.08
CA ALA A 120 13.27 -5.25 0.13
C ALA A 120 13.84 -4.01 0.84
N GLU A 121 14.86 -3.40 0.24
CA GLU A 121 15.39 -2.12 0.67
C GLU A 121 14.66 -0.97 -0.05
N ALA A 122 14.23 0.03 0.71
CA ALA A 122 13.68 1.25 0.13
C ALA A 122 14.82 2.07 -0.49
N THR A 123 14.66 2.49 -1.74
CA THR A 123 15.60 3.41 -2.41
C THR A 123 14.87 4.50 -3.17
N LEU A 124 15.39 5.72 -3.08
CA LEU A 124 15.02 6.86 -3.93
C LEU A 124 16.08 7.11 -5.01
N SER A 125 16.97 6.15 -5.23
CA SER A 125 18.00 6.18 -6.28
C SER A 125 18.13 4.80 -6.93
N PRO A 126 17.04 4.26 -7.53
CA PRO A 126 17.07 2.97 -8.21
C PRO A 126 17.99 3.05 -9.43
N ARG A 127 18.74 1.98 -9.70
CA ARG A 127 19.55 1.85 -10.92
C ARG A 127 18.70 1.36 -12.08
N ARG A 128 17.81 0.40 -11.83
CA ARG A 128 16.93 -0.20 -12.85
C ARG A 128 15.47 -0.01 -12.47
N VAL A 129 14.72 0.67 -13.32
CA VAL A 129 13.29 0.97 -13.08
C VAL A 129 12.43 0.29 -14.15
N LEU A 130 11.40 -0.42 -13.72
CA LEU A 130 10.35 -0.88 -14.61
C LEU A 130 9.14 0.06 -14.53
N VAL A 131 8.71 0.61 -15.65
CA VAL A 131 7.49 1.43 -15.77
C VAL A 131 6.38 0.58 -16.39
N GLY A 132 5.30 0.34 -15.64
CA GLY A 132 4.09 -0.26 -16.19
C GLY A 132 3.27 0.79 -16.96
N TRP A 133 3.04 0.57 -18.25
CA TRP A 133 2.42 1.55 -19.14
C TRP A 133 1.21 1.00 -19.89
N ASP A 134 0.08 1.70 -19.79
CA ASP A 134 -1.18 1.38 -20.49
C ASP A 134 -1.76 2.59 -21.26
N SER A 135 -0.95 3.63 -21.47
CA SER A 135 -1.34 4.89 -22.13
C SER A 135 -2.50 5.65 -21.46
N ARG A 136 -2.85 5.34 -20.20
CA ARG A 136 -3.86 6.08 -19.44
C ARG A 136 -3.27 7.23 -18.63
N VAL A 137 -4.16 8.08 -18.13
CA VAL A 137 -3.81 9.28 -17.36
C VAL A 137 -3.03 8.92 -16.10
N GLU A 138 -3.40 7.85 -15.41
CA GLU A 138 -2.75 7.41 -14.18
C GLU A 138 -1.32 6.92 -14.44
N ALA A 139 -1.09 6.20 -15.55
CA ALA A 139 0.26 5.82 -15.97
C ALA A 139 1.11 7.05 -16.30
N SER A 140 0.54 8.01 -17.06
CA SER A 140 1.19 9.29 -17.37
C SER A 140 1.57 10.08 -16.11
N ARG A 141 0.66 10.17 -15.13
CA ARG A 141 0.93 10.83 -13.85
C ARG A 141 1.98 10.10 -13.03
N SER A 142 1.96 8.77 -12.98
CA SER A 142 3.01 8.00 -12.29
C SER A 142 4.40 8.24 -12.88
N VAL A 143 4.50 8.33 -14.21
CA VAL A 143 5.74 8.68 -14.91
C VAL A 143 6.19 10.10 -14.55
N ARG A 144 5.24 11.05 -14.49
CA ARG A 144 5.55 12.45 -14.12
C ARG A 144 6.00 12.59 -12.68
N GLU A 145 5.33 11.95 -11.73
CA GLU A 145 5.67 12.00 -10.30
C GLU A 145 6.98 11.26 -10.00
N ALA A 146 7.31 10.23 -10.77
CA ALA A 146 8.57 9.50 -10.64
C ALA A 146 9.72 10.07 -11.47
N LEU A 147 9.56 11.24 -12.10
CA LEU A 147 10.49 11.71 -13.13
C LEU A 147 11.94 11.80 -12.64
N ASP A 148 12.16 12.29 -11.42
CA ASP A 148 13.50 12.39 -10.82
C ASP A 148 14.14 11.00 -10.62
N LEU A 149 13.35 10.00 -10.23
CA LEU A 149 13.80 8.60 -10.11
C LEU A 149 14.15 8.02 -11.49
N LEU A 150 13.33 8.31 -12.50
CA LEU A 150 13.48 7.80 -13.86
C LEU A 150 14.67 8.42 -14.59
N SER A 151 14.89 9.73 -14.43
CA SER A 151 16.02 10.43 -15.02
C SER A 151 17.35 10.09 -14.35
N GLY A 152 17.34 9.76 -13.06
CA GLY A 152 18.53 9.33 -12.31
C GLY A 152 18.94 7.87 -12.54
N ALA A 153 18.08 7.05 -13.16
CA ALA A 153 18.31 5.62 -13.32
C ALA A 153 19.39 5.28 -14.38
N GLU A 154 20.02 4.13 -14.20
CA GLU A 154 20.88 3.50 -15.20
C GLU A 154 20.09 2.95 -16.38
N GLU A 155 18.88 2.48 -16.12
CA GLU A 155 18.01 1.88 -17.12
C GLU A 155 16.54 2.04 -16.73
N VAL A 156 15.73 2.48 -17.68
CA VAL A 156 14.27 2.56 -17.56
C VAL A 156 13.65 1.66 -18.62
N ARG A 157 12.92 0.62 -18.19
CA ARG A 157 12.17 -0.26 -19.08
C ARG A 157 10.70 0.11 -19.03
N VAL A 158 10.13 0.55 -20.14
CA VAL A 158 8.68 0.77 -20.27
C VAL A 158 8.04 -0.53 -20.74
N ALA A 159 7.28 -1.19 -19.87
CA ALA A 159 6.59 -2.43 -20.17
C ALA A 159 5.09 -2.21 -20.45
N LEU A 160 4.66 -2.65 -21.63
CA LEU A 160 3.26 -2.70 -22.04
C LEU A 160 2.79 -4.15 -22.06
N VAL A 161 1.66 -4.44 -21.42
CA VAL A 161 1.04 -5.78 -21.42
C VAL A 161 -0.18 -5.76 -22.34
N ASP A 162 -0.19 -6.68 -23.31
CA ASP A 162 -1.21 -6.78 -24.37
C ASP A 162 -1.54 -5.40 -25.02
N PRO A 163 -0.53 -4.65 -25.51
CA PRO A 163 -0.78 -3.34 -26.09
C PRO A 163 -1.67 -3.47 -27.33
N VAL A 164 -2.77 -2.73 -27.35
CA VAL A 164 -3.60 -2.58 -28.54
C VAL A 164 -3.14 -1.34 -29.29
N ALA A 165 -2.70 -1.50 -30.54
CA ALA A 165 -2.43 -0.37 -31.42
C ALA A 165 -3.76 0.33 -31.73
N THR A 166 -3.89 1.59 -31.30
CA THR A 166 -5.07 2.42 -31.56
C THR A 166 -4.65 3.72 -32.21
N TRP A 167 -5.40 4.12 -33.24
CA TRP A 167 -5.20 5.38 -33.97
C TRP A 167 -5.31 6.63 -33.07
N THR A 168 -5.95 6.51 -31.91
CA THR A 168 -6.26 7.62 -31.00
C THR A 168 -5.46 7.62 -29.69
N GLY A 169 -4.58 6.66 -29.45
CA GLY A 169 -3.89 6.54 -28.16
C GLY A 169 -2.44 6.05 -28.20
N SER A 170 -2.15 4.96 -28.91
CA SER A 170 -0.81 4.33 -28.88
C SER A 170 0.03 4.56 -30.13
N GLY A 171 -0.49 5.32 -31.11
CA GLY A 171 0.16 5.51 -32.40
C GLY A 171 0.39 4.19 -33.15
N ALA A 172 1.27 4.20 -34.14
CA ALA A 172 1.67 2.99 -34.88
C ALA A 172 2.56 2.06 -34.02
N GLU A 173 3.32 2.62 -33.08
CA GLU A 173 4.23 1.89 -32.19
C GLU A 173 3.88 2.16 -30.72
N PRO A 174 3.15 1.24 -30.06
CA PRO A 174 2.77 1.38 -28.66
C PRO A 174 3.97 1.61 -27.75
N GLY A 175 3.93 2.70 -26.98
CA GLY A 175 5.00 3.09 -26.06
C GLY A 175 6.04 4.06 -26.63
N ALA A 176 6.00 4.36 -27.94
CA ALA A 176 6.96 5.28 -28.55
C ALA A 176 6.89 6.70 -27.94
N ASP A 177 5.68 7.22 -27.71
CA ASP A 177 5.50 8.58 -27.19
C ASP A 177 6.04 8.75 -25.76
N VAL A 178 5.79 7.77 -24.87
CA VAL A 178 6.33 7.80 -23.51
C VAL A 178 7.84 7.60 -23.49
N ALA A 179 8.39 6.77 -24.39
CA ALA A 179 9.83 6.62 -24.51
C ALA A 179 10.49 7.92 -24.98
N ALA A 180 9.89 8.61 -25.97
CA ALA A 180 10.34 9.93 -26.41
C ALA A 180 10.23 10.97 -25.29
N TYR A 181 9.13 10.99 -24.54
CA TYR A 181 8.93 11.88 -23.38
C TYR A 181 10.04 11.70 -22.34
N LEU A 182 10.28 10.46 -21.91
CA LEU A 182 11.28 10.12 -20.90
C LEU A 182 12.71 10.40 -21.38
N THR A 183 13.01 10.11 -22.66
CA THR A 183 14.32 10.42 -23.27
C THR A 183 14.60 11.92 -23.25
N ARG A 184 13.59 12.76 -23.54
CA ARG A 184 13.72 14.23 -23.46
C ARG A 184 14.01 14.73 -22.05
N HIS A 185 13.64 13.96 -21.04
CA HIS A 185 13.95 14.23 -19.63
C HIS A 185 15.24 13.58 -19.14
N GLY A 186 16.03 12.98 -20.03
CA GLY A 186 17.36 12.43 -19.72
C GLY A 186 17.36 10.96 -19.29
N ALA A 187 16.21 10.29 -19.29
CA ALA A 187 16.15 8.86 -18.95
C ALA A 187 16.69 7.97 -20.09
N ARG A 188 17.31 6.85 -19.72
CA ARG A 188 17.77 5.80 -20.65
C ARG A 188 16.69 4.75 -20.84
N VAL A 189 15.92 4.84 -21.91
CA VAL A 189 14.67 4.09 -22.07
C VAL A 189 14.75 2.95 -23.08
N SER A 190 14.20 1.80 -22.73
CA SER A 190 13.79 0.74 -23.67
C SER A 190 12.30 0.43 -23.51
N VAL A 191 11.68 -0.10 -24.57
CA VAL A 191 10.26 -0.46 -24.58
C VAL A 191 10.10 -1.96 -24.75
N ASP A 192 9.42 -2.59 -23.79
CA ASP A 192 9.12 -4.01 -23.76
C ASP A 192 7.64 -4.26 -23.97
N ARG A 193 7.31 -5.12 -24.92
CA ARG A 193 5.94 -5.62 -25.12
C ARG A 193 5.83 -7.04 -24.56
N ARG A 194 4.86 -7.26 -23.68
CA ARG A 194 4.61 -8.56 -23.03
C ARG A 194 3.21 -9.05 -23.34
N ALA A 195 3.10 -10.34 -23.66
CA ALA A 195 1.81 -11.01 -23.73
C ALA A 195 1.40 -11.43 -22.32
N SER A 196 0.13 -11.20 -21.94
CA SER A 196 -0.35 -11.65 -20.63
C SER A 196 -0.48 -13.16 -20.53
N ALA A 197 -0.76 -13.83 -21.65
CA ALA A 197 -1.12 -15.25 -21.70
C ALA A 197 -2.21 -15.61 -20.67
N GLY A 198 -3.19 -14.72 -20.47
CA GLY A 198 -4.29 -14.91 -19.52
C GLY A 198 -3.94 -14.62 -18.05
N LYS A 199 -2.70 -14.24 -17.75
CA LYS A 199 -2.30 -13.83 -16.39
C LYS A 199 -2.70 -12.37 -16.11
N PRO A 200 -2.98 -12.01 -14.85
CA PRO A 200 -3.20 -10.60 -14.49
C PRO A 200 -1.99 -9.72 -14.82
N VAL A 201 -2.23 -8.53 -15.38
CA VAL A 201 -1.21 -7.55 -15.78
C VAL A 201 -0.17 -7.30 -14.68
N ALA A 202 -0.60 -7.14 -13.43
CA ALA A 202 0.29 -6.92 -12.29
C ALA A 202 1.28 -8.09 -12.09
N MET A 203 0.86 -9.35 -12.29
CA MET A 203 1.78 -10.50 -12.20
C MET A 203 2.77 -10.52 -13.36
N VAL A 204 2.33 -10.13 -14.56
CA VAL A 204 3.21 -10.07 -15.75
C VAL A 204 4.29 -9.01 -15.54
N LEU A 205 3.90 -7.82 -15.06
CA LEU A 205 4.85 -6.75 -14.73
C LEU A 205 5.79 -7.16 -13.60
N ALA A 206 5.28 -7.79 -12.54
CA ALA A 206 6.11 -8.26 -11.43
C ALA A 206 7.13 -9.31 -11.86
N GLN A 207 6.70 -10.30 -12.65
CA GLN A 207 7.60 -11.32 -13.18
C GLN A 207 8.67 -10.67 -14.08
N HIS A 208 8.26 -9.78 -14.99
CA HIS A 208 9.20 -9.09 -15.87
C HIS A 208 10.17 -8.19 -15.11
N ALA A 209 9.73 -7.55 -14.02
CA ALA A 209 10.61 -6.78 -13.13
C ALA A 209 11.69 -7.66 -12.50
N VAL A 210 11.32 -8.85 -12.02
CA VAL A 210 12.27 -9.84 -11.49
C VAL A 210 13.22 -10.33 -12.59
N ASP A 211 12.69 -10.71 -13.76
CA ASP A 211 13.48 -11.23 -14.89
C ASP A 211 14.50 -10.21 -15.41
N THR A 212 14.18 -8.91 -15.27
CA THR A 212 15.05 -7.79 -15.69
C THR A 212 15.84 -7.17 -14.55
N SER A 213 15.76 -7.75 -13.34
CA SER A 213 16.44 -7.27 -12.15
C SER A 213 16.15 -5.79 -11.83
N ALA A 214 14.90 -5.36 -12.02
CA ALA A 214 14.47 -4.03 -11.63
C ALA A 214 14.57 -3.86 -10.10
N ASP A 215 14.98 -2.67 -9.67
CA ASP A 215 15.04 -2.32 -8.24
C ASP A 215 13.68 -1.80 -7.75
N ILE A 216 12.85 -1.29 -8.66
CA ILE A 216 11.53 -0.72 -8.36
C ILE A 216 10.59 -0.80 -9.58
N ILE A 217 9.30 -0.93 -9.31
CA ILE A 217 8.24 -0.79 -10.32
C ILE A 217 7.53 0.55 -10.13
N VAL A 218 7.38 1.33 -11.20
CA VAL A 218 6.56 2.54 -11.25
C VAL A 218 5.28 2.22 -12.03
N MET A 219 4.12 2.51 -11.47
CA MET A 219 2.85 2.34 -12.19
C MET A 219 1.76 3.29 -11.69
N GLY A 220 0.81 3.57 -12.57
CA GLY A 220 -0.41 4.28 -12.22
C GLY A 220 -1.31 3.44 -11.31
N ALA A 221 -1.82 4.05 -10.24
CA ALA A 221 -2.88 3.45 -9.46
C ALA A 221 -4.20 3.64 -10.20
N TYR A 222 -4.69 2.55 -10.80
CA TYR A 222 -5.89 2.53 -11.64
C TYR A 222 -7.01 3.48 -11.18
N GLY A 223 -7.32 4.47 -12.00
CA GLY A 223 -8.45 5.38 -11.83
C GLY A 223 -9.73 4.72 -12.32
N SER A 224 -10.49 4.17 -11.38
CA SER A 224 -11.92 3.96 -11.52
C SER A 224 -12.48 3.76 -10.12
N ARG A 225 -13.75 4.09 -9.91
CA ARG A 225 -14.53 3.67 -8.72
C ARG A 225 -14.28 2.19 -8.34
N ARG A 226 -13.89 1.37 -9.34
CA ARG A 226 -13.45 -0.01 -9.20
C ARG A 226 -12.13 -0.24 -8.44
N LEU A 227 -11.14 0.64 -8.34
CA LEU A 227 -9.96 0.37 -7.50
C LEU A 227 -10.27 0.64 -6.01
N ARG A 228 -11.16 1.61 -5.74
CA ARG A 228 -11.75 1.86 -4.42
C ARG A 228 -12.65 0.70 -3.97
N GLU A 229 -13.44 0.15 -4.89
CA GLU A 229 -14.27 -1.05 -4.66
C GLU A 229 -13.45 -2.38 -4.69
N ARG A 230 -12.34 -2.43 -5.46
CA ARG A 230 -11.41 -3.56 -5.59
C ARG A 230 -10.16 -3.40 -4.74
N LEU A 231 -10.21 -2.66 -3.63
CA LEU A 231 -9.30 -2.95 -2.51
C LEU A 231 -9.37 -4.45 -2.11
N PHE A 232 -10.38 -5.19 -2.61
CA PHE A 232 -10.52 -6.65 -2.60
C PHE A 232 -10.10 -7.44 -3.86
N GLY A 233 -9.56 -6.83 -4.94
CA GLY A 233 -9.39 -7.58 -6.20
C GLY A 233 -8.44 -7.00 -7.24
N GLY A 234 -7.17 -7.42 -7.21
CA GLY A 234 -6.23 -7.30 -8.32
C GLY A 234 -4.90 -6.69 -7.91
N VAL A 235 -4.81 -5.36 -7.88
CA VAL A 235 -3.59 -4.63 -7.48
C VAL A 235 -3.42 -4.65 -5.96
N THR A 236 -4.49 -4.47 -5.20
CA THR A 236 -4.42 -4.67 -3.74
C THR A 236 -4.14 -6.13 -3.40
N ARG A 237 -4.61 -7.12 -4.18
CA ARG A 237 -4.18 -8.52 -4.01
C ARG A 237 -2.71 -8.73 -4.38
N TRP A 238 -2.13 -7.91 -5.24
CA TRP A 238 -0.70 -7.97 -5.57
C TRP A 238 0.17 -7.28 -4.51
N ILE A 239 -0.27 -6.13 -3.98
CA ILE A 239 0.34 -5.43 -2.84
C ILE A 239 0.21 -6.26 -1.54
N VAL A 240 -0.96 -6.87 -1.30
CA VAL A 240 -1.20 -7.83 -0.20
C VAL A 240 -0.58 -9.19 -0.51
N GLY A 241 -0.34 -9.49 -1.79
CA GLY A 241 0.25 -10.73 -2.27
C GLY A 241 1.77 -10.79 -2.14
N LYS A 242 2.36 -9.86 -1.39
CA LYS A 242 3.81 -9.67 -1.20
C LYS A 242 4.49 -9.33 -2.53
N PRO A 243 4.48 -8.04 -2.94
CA PRO A 243 5.18 -7.66 -4.15
C PRO A 243 6.66 -8.05 -3.98
N PRO A 244 7.31 -8.61 -5.01
CA PRO A 244 8.70 -9.05 -4.89
C PRO A 244 9.68 -7.88 -4.79
N LEU A 245 9.22 -6.66 -5.12
CA LEU A 245 10.03 -5.47 -5.27
C LEU A 245 9.25 -4.24 -4.77
N PRO A 246 9.95 -3.15 -4.38
CA PRO A 246 9.35 -1.85 -4.13
C PRO A 246 8.46 -1.39 -5.29
N LEU A 247 7.37 -0.71 -4.94
CA LEU A 247 6.36 -0.24 -5.88
C LEU A 247 6.05 1.24 -5.64
N PHE A 248 6.32 2.08 -6.64
CA PHE A 248 5.91 3.48 -6.68
C PHE A 248 4.57 3.63 -7.39
N LEU A 249 3.58 4.15 -6.67
CA LEU A 249 2.23 4.39 -7.16
C LEU A 249 1.93 5.89 -7.20
N ALA A 250 1.33 6.37 -8.28
CA ALA A 250 0.72 7.70 -8.33
C ALA A 250 -0.63 7.67 -9.08
N ARG A 251 -1.46 8.72 -8.94
CA ARG A 251 -2.78 8.81 -9.58
C ARG A 251 -2.98 10.09 -10.36
#